data_AF-A0A0A8YSW2-F1
#
_entry.id   AF-A0A0A8YSW2-F1
#
_cell.length_a   1.000
_cell.length_b   1.000
_cell.length_c   1.000
_cell.angle_alpha   90.00
_cell.angle_beta   90.00
_cell.angle_gamma   90.00
#
_symmetry.space_group_name_H-M   'P 1'
#
loop_
_entity.id
_entity.type
_entity.pdbx_description
1 polymer ?
#
loop_
_entity_poly.entity_id
_entity_poly.type
_entity_poly.pdbx_seq_one_letter_code
_entity_poly.pdbx_strand_id
1 'polypeptide(L)'
;MQILLVHQADSNKVSAKLCTPLAETLLATPERLNESTCLKCMKLLVKAGADLNSRNPETPLVIATIKGLKECVEYLLKAGADANIPANDVGSRPIEIAAESGRRKLVEILFPFTSRIHAVPNWSIDGIIAYAKSSNSKGKVNQSDKDSKVQLKQHTEKTVKKQDAGASKPYPEDKPCDKDRKAQLKLQGGKAVEANDYSGALKFYIEAVNLDPTDAVLYSNKSFCHLKMGEAQDALREAIACIRLRPEWTKGYYRKGVALMSLKEYKQACDAFMAGVKLDPTNEDMQQAFWEAAEAMKKVHSAEKSVNSFD
;
A
#
# COMPACT_ATOMS: atom_id res chain seq x y z
N MET A 1 -12.66 -24.22 -16.02
CA MET A 1 -12.34 -23.04 -16.86
C MET A 1 -12.89 -23.16 -18.28
N GLN A 2 -12.48 -24.11 -19.12
CA GLN A 2 -12.94 -24.19 -20.54
C GLN A 2 -14.46 -24.04 -20.71
N ILE A 3 -15.27 -24.76 -19.93
CA ILE A 3 -16.75 -24.68 -19.99
C ILE A 3 -17.27 -23.26 -19.67
N LEU A 4 -16.72 -22.57 -18.66
CA LEU A 4 -17.14 -21.21 -18.29
C LEU A 4 -16.80 -20.18 -19.38
N LEU A 5 -15.67 -20.33 -20.06
CA LEU A 5 -15.24 -19.43 -21.13
C LEU A 5 -16.05 -19.61 -22.42
N VAL A 6 -16.63 -20.80 -22.65
CA VAL A 6 -17.56 -21.05 -23.76
C VAL A 6 -18.89 -20.29 -23.60
N HIS A 7 -19.28 -19.94 -22.36
CA HIS A 7 -20.53 -19.23 -22.05
C HIS A 7 -20.35 -17.72 -21.84
N GLN A 8 -19.37 -17.08 -22.49
CA GLN A 8 -19.12 -15.63 -22.42
C GLN A 8 -18.93 -15.08 -20.98
N ALA A 9 -18.41 -15.89 -20.05
CA ALA A 9 -18.05 -15.38 -18.73
C ALA A 9 -16.94 -14.33 -18.85
N ASP A 10 -17.23 -13.09 -18.42
CA ASP A 10 -16.29 -11.98 -18.38
C ASP A 10 -15.02 -12.37 -17.60
N SER A 11 -13.90 -12.41 -18.31
CA SER A 11 -12.58 -12.83 -17.82
C SER A 11 -11.95 -11.86 -16.84
N ASN A 12 -12.49 -10.64 -16.74
CA ASN A 12 -12.08 -9.59 -15.82
C ASN A 12 -13.07 -9.38 -14.66
N LYS A 13 -14.22 -10.08 -14.66
CA LYS A 13 -15.23 -9.94 -13.62
C LYS A 13 -14.66 -10.29 -12.26
N VAL A 14 -14.54 -9.26 -11.43
CA VAL A 14 -13.87 -9.35 -10.14
C VAL A 14 -14.67 -10.24 -9.19
N SER A 15 -13.99 -11.17 -8.52
CA SER A 15 -14.63 -12.04 -7.53
C SER A 15 -15.09 -11.27 -6.29
N ALA A 16 -15.93 -11.88 -5.44
CA ALA A 16 -16.35 -11.31 -4.16
C ALA A 16 -15.21 -11.03 -3.15
N LYS A 17 -13.95 -11.33 -3.51
CA LYS A 17 -12.72 -10.98 -2.77
C LYS A 17 -11.93 -9.83 -3.41
N LEU A 18 -12.53 -9.09 -4.36
CA LEU A 18 -11.88 -8.04 -5.16
C LEU A 18 -10.70 -8.52 -6.03
N CYS A 19 -10.56 -9.83 -6.25
CA CYS A 19 -9.46 -10.41 -7.04
C CYS A 19 -9.91 -10.76 -8.47
N THR A 20 -9.10 -10.42 -9.49
CA THR A 20 -9.32 -10.86 -10.87
C THR A 20 -9.05 -12.37 -11.02
N PRO A 21 -9.70 -13.08 -11.96
CA PRO A 21 -9.44 -14.51 -12.19
C PRO A 21 -7.96 -14.83 -12.50
N LEU A 22 -7.24 -13.91 -13.13
CA LEU A 22 -5.81 -14.04 -13.45
C LEU A 22 -4.94 -13.91 -12.20
N ALA A 23 -5.21 -12.91 -11.35
CA ALA A 23 -4.52 -12.74 -10.07
C ALA A 23 -4.83 -13.90 -9.09
N GLU A 24 -6.07 -14.37 -8.99
CA GLU A 24 -6.46 -15.48 -8.10
C GLU A 24 -5.73 -16.79 -8.47
N THR A 25 -5.60 -17.06 -9.77
CA THR A 25 -4.87 -18.23 -10.30
C THR A 25 -3.41 -18.23 -9.85
N LEU A 26 -2.76 -17.05 -9.86
CA LEU A 26 -1.40 -16.86 -9.38
C LEU A 26 -1.32 -16.93 -7.85
N LEU A 27 -2.24 -16.30 -7.14
CA LEU A 27 -2.30 -16.27 -5.67
C LEU A 27 -2.43 -17.68 -5.06
N ALA A 28 -3.24 -18.55 -5.66
CA ALA A 28 -3.48 -19.93 -5.21
C ALA A 28 -2.30 -20.91 -5.40
N THR A 29 -1.20 -20.48 -6.01
CA THR A 29 0.04 -21.26 -6.20
C THR A 29 1.02 -20.92 -5.05
N PRO A 30 1.68 -21.87 -4.36
CA PRO A 30 1.67 -23.32 -4.57
C PRO A 30 0.59 -24.08 -3.77
N GLU A 31 -0.17 -23.41 -2.89
CA GLU A 31 -1.04 -24.03 -1.87
C GLU A 31 -2.12 -24.97 -2.44
N ARG A 32 -2.57 -24.73 -3.68
CA ARG A 32 -3.63 -25.53 -4.33
C ARG A 32 -3.29 -25.99 -5.75
N LEU A 33 -2.30 -25.38 -6.39
CA LEU A 33 -1.94 -25.63 -7.79
C LEU A 33 -0.42 -25.67 -7.94
N ASN A 34 0.09 -26.53 -8.82
CA ASN A 34 1.48 -26.48 -9.28
C ASN A 34 1.63 -25.47 -10.44
N GLU A 35 2.87 -25.01 -10.67
CA GLU A 35 3.17 -23.97 -11.67
C GLU A 35 2.73 -24.35 -13.09
N SER A 36 2.88 -25.63 -13.48
CA SER A 36 2.40 -26.14 -14.78
C SER A 36 0.89 -25.98 -14.96
N THR A 37 0.11 -26.18 -13.90
CA THR A 37 -1.35 -26.01 -13.92
C THR A 37 -1.73 -24.53 -13.89
N CYS A 38 -1.04 -23.73 -13.07
CA CYS A 38 -1.17 -22.27 -13.05
C CYS A 38 -0.97 -21.67 -14.45
N LEU A 39 0.13 -22.01 -15.13
CA LEU A 39 0.46 -21.56 -16.48
C LEU A 39 -0.60 -21.96 -17.52
N LYS A 40 -1.19 -23.17 -17.41
CA LYS A 40 -2.29 -23.60 -18.30
C LYS A 40 -3.54 -22.75 -18.10
N CYS A 41 -3.91 -22.48 -16.85
CA CYS A 41 -5.06 -21.61 -16.53
C CYS A 41 -4.82 -20.16 -17.00
N MET A 42 -3.64 -19.60 -16.75
CA MET A 42 -3.25 -18.27 -17.25
C MET A 42 -3.37 -18.18 -18.77
N LYS A 43 -2.82 -19.16 -19.51
CA LYS A 43 -2.91 -19.21 -20.99
C LYS A 43 -4.35 -19.21 -21.52
N LEU A 44 -5.31 -19.77 -20.78
CA LEU A 44 -6.72 -19.73 -21.15
C LEU A 44 -7.35 -18.36 -20.84
N LEU A 45 -7.03 -17.76 -19.69
CA LEU A 45 -7.52 -16.44 -19.29
C LEU A 45 -7.00 -15.31 -20.20
N VAL A 46 -5.71 -15.32 -20.54
CA VAL A 46 -5.12 -14.34 -21.47
C VAL A 46 -5.76 -14.44 -22.86
N LYS A 47 -6.01 -15.66 -23.36
CA LYS A 47 -6.77 -15.86 -24.61
C LYS A 47 -8.22 -15.37 -24.54
N ALA A 48 -8.78 -15.23 -23.35
CA ALA A 48 -10.12 -14.69 -23.10
C ALA A 48 -10.12 -13.19 -22.80
N GLY A 49 -9.01 -12.47 -23.03
CA GLY A 49 -8.93 -11.01 -22.83
C GLY A 49 -8.77 -10.57 -21.37
N ALA A 50 -8.20 -11.42 -20.50
CA ALA A 50 -7.88 -11.01 -19.13
C ALA A 50 -6.82 -9.89 -19.11
N ASP A 51 -7.07 -8.83 -18.34
CA ASP A 51 -6.19 -7.70 -18.14
C ASP A 51 -4.91 -8.12 -17.41
N LEU A 52 -3.77 -7.98 -18.10
CA LEU A 52 -2.44 -8.33 -17.62
C LEU A 52 -1.87 -7.31 -16.62
N ASN A 53 -2.44 -6.11 -16.56
CA ASN A 53 -1.94 -4.95 -15.83
C ASN A 53 -2.88 -4.52 -14.69
N SER A 54 -3.96 -5.27 -14.46
CA SER A 54 -4.92 -5.02 -13.39
C SER A 54 -4.23 -4.96 -12.03
N ARG A 55 -4.32 -3.83 -11.33
CA ARG A 55 -3.69 -3.61 -10.02
C ARG A 55 -4.52 -4.12 -8.84
N ASN A 56 -5.46 -5.05 -9.05
CA ASN A 56 -6.41 -5.50 -8.02
C ASN A 56 -6.37 -7.04 -7.82
N PRO A 57 -5.83 -7.55 -6.69
CA PRO A 57 -5.20 -6.80 -5.58
C PRO A 57 -3.79 -6.31 -5.90
N GLU A 58 -3.17 -6.82 -6.98
CA GLU A 58 -1.80 -6.54 -7.42
C GLU A 58 -1.66 -7.03 -8.87
N THR A 59 -0.71 -6.49 -9.64
CA THR A 59 -0.49 -6.94 -11.01
C THR A 59 -0.11 -8.43 -11.07
N PRO A 60 -0.64 -9.20 -12.05
CA PRO A 60 -0.23 -10.57 -12.33
C PRO A 60 1.30 -10.75 -12.37
N LEU A 61 2.03 -9.80 -12.96
CA LEU A 61 3.48 -9.87 -13.09
C LEU A 61 4.21 -9.71 -11.75
N VAL A 62 3.77 -8.79 -10.88
CA VAL A 62 4.31 -8.65 -9.51
C VAL A 62 4.00 -9.91 -8.70
N ILE A 63 2.77 -10.44 -8.72
CA ILE A 63 2.40 -11.66 -7.97
C ILE A 63 3.26 -12.85 -8.40
N ALA A 64 3.41 -13.06 -9.71
CA ALA A 64 4.25 -14.13 -10.26
C ALA A 64 5.72 -13.97 -9.83
N THR A 65 6.23 -12.72 -9.82
CA THR A 65 7.60 -12.39 -9.42
C THR A 65 7.84 -12.60 -7.92
N ILE A 66 6.90 -12.22 -7.05
CA ILE A 66 6.95 -12.46 -5.59
C ILE A 66 6.92 -13.95 -5.26
N LYS A 67 6.12 -14.75 -5.98
CA LYS A 67 6.06 -16.21 -5.79
C LYS A 67 7.22 -16.96 -6.44
N GLY A 68 7.89 -16.35 -7.41
CA GLY A 68 9.05 -16.93 -8.09
C GLY A 68 8.70 -17.82 -9.29
N LEU A 69 7.49 -17.66 -9.84
CA LEU A 69 6.93 -18.49 -10.90
C LEU A 69 7.52 -18.08 -12.25
N LYS A 70 8.71 -18.62 -12.56
CA LYS A 70 9.53 -18.25 -13.72
C LYS A 70 8.77 -18.42 -15.03
N GLU A 71 8.15 -19.57 -15.25
CA GLU A 71 7.45 -19.89 -16.48
C GLU A 71 6.20 -19.00 -16.66
N CYS A 72 5.57 -18.60 -15.55
CA CYS A 72 4.46 -17.64 -15.55
C CYS A 72 4.93 -16.21 -15.85
N VAL A 73 6.06 -15.76 -15.27
CA VAL A 73 6.66 -14.44 -15.55
C VAL A 73 7.04 -14.34 -17.04
N GLU A 74 7.75 -15.33 -17.59
CA GLU A 74 8.09 -15.35 -19.01
C GLU A 74 6.86 -15.26 -19.92
N TYR A 75 5.78 -15.96 -19.57
CA TYR A 75 4.56 -15.96 -20.37
C TYR A 75 3.81 -14.62 -20.29
N LEU A 76 3.72 -14.00 -19.12
CA LEU A 76 3.09 -12.68 -18.95
C LEU A 76 3.81 -11.60 -19.77
N LEU A 77 5.14 -11.58 -19.73
CA LEU A 77 5.95 -10.64 -20.53
C LEU A 77 5.75 -10.87 -22.04
N LYS A 78 5.78 -12.13 -22.49
CA LYS A 78 5.49 -12.51 -23.89
C LYS A 78 4.05 -12.17 -24.32
N ALA A 79 3.12 -12.04 -23.37
CA ALA A 79 1.73 -11.63 -23.61
C ALA A 79 1.50 -10.11 -23.56
N GLY A 80 2.51 -9.31 -23.18
CA GLY A 80 2.41 -7.84 -23.12
C GLY A 80 2.10 -7.25 -21.73
N ALA A 81 2.35 -7.98 -20.64
CA ALA A 81 2.31 -7.41 -19.29
C ALA A 81 3.42 -6.37 -19.11
N ASP A 82 3.11 -5.22 -18.50
CA ASP A 82 4.06 -4.13 -18.33
C ASP A 82 4.96 -4.35 -17.09
N ALA A 83 6.26 -4.60 -17.33
CA ALA A 83 7.28 -4.78 -16.31
C ALA A 83 7.64 -3.49 -15.54
N ASN A 84 7.10 -2.35 -15.92
CA ASN A 84 7.35 -1.05 -15.29
C ASN A 84 6.38 -0.71 -14.16
N ILE A 85 5.29 -1.47 -14.03
CA ILE A 85 4.25 -1.24 -13.02
C ILE A 85 4.76 -1.70 -11.64
N PRO A 86 4.92 -0.80 -10.65
CA PRO A 86 5.42 -1.17 -9.33
C PRO A 86 4.35 -1.82 -8.46
N ALA A 87 4.78 -2.63 -7.49
CA ALA A 87 3.92 -3.20 -6.47
C ALA A 87 3.17 -2.11 -5.68
N ASN A 88 1.93 -2.40 -5.31
CA ASN A 88 1.01 -1.52 -4.58
C ASN A 88 1.50 -1.15 -3.18
N ASP A 89 2.33 -1.98 -2.54
CA ASP A 89 2.71 -1.81 -1.14
C ASP A 89 4.14 -1.32 -0.90
N VAL A 90 5.12 -1.88 -1.60
CA VAL A 90 6.54 -1.50 -1.47
C VAL A 90 6.99 -0.45 -2.49
N GLY A 91 6.24 -0.24 -3.57
CA GLY A 91 6.64 0.67 -4.67
C GLY A 91 7.78 0.14 -5.54
N SER A 92 8.42 -0.97 -5.17
CA SER A 92 9.42 -1.66 -5.98
C SER A 92 8.83 -2.23 -7.27
N ARG A 93 9.56 -2.11 -8.37
CA ARG A 93 9.24 -2.75 -9.66
C ARG A 93 9.51 -4.26 -9.60
N PRO A 94 8.89 -5.08 -10.47
CA PRO A 94 9.16 -6.51 -10.56
C PRO A 94 10.67 -6.87 -10.55
N ILE A 95 11.50 -6.12 -11.29
CA ILE A 95 12.94 -6.40 -11.35
C ILE A 95 13.67 -6.14 -10.02
N GLU A 96 13.22 -5.18 -9.23
CA GLU A 96 13.77 -4.86 -7.92
C GLU A 96 13.36 -5.94 -6.91
N ILE A 97 12.08 -6.34 -6.90
CA ILE A 97 11.57 -7.46 -6.09
C ILE A 97 12.34 -8.75 -6.39
N ALA A 98 12.61 -9.03 -7.67
CA ALA A 98 13.41 -10.19 -8.09
C ALA A 98 14.86 -10.12 -7.56
N ALA A 99 15.47 -8.94 -7.57
CA ALA A 99 16.84 -8.73 -7.09
C ALA A 99 16.94 -8.79 -5.55
N GLU A 100 16.00 -8.16 -4.84
CA GLU A 100 15.86 -8.21 -3.38
C GLU A 100 15.62 -9.65 -2.89
N SER A 101 14.80 -10.42 -3.62
CA SER A 101 14.57 -11.85 -3.36
C SER A 101 15.76 -12.76 -3.75
N GLY A 102 16.86 -12.21 -4.28
CA GLY A 102 18.03 -12.96 -4.74
C GLY A 102 17.81 -13.81 -6.00
N ARG A 103 16.70 -13.63 -6.73
CA ARG A 103 16.27 -14.47 -7.84
C ARG A 103 16.86 -13.99 -9.17
N ARG A 104 18.18 -14.15 -9.35
CA ARG A 104 18.92 -13.73 -10.56
C ARG A 104 18.21 -14.09 -11.88
N LYS A 105 17.69 -15.33 -12.02
CA LYS A 105 16.97 -15.76 -13.24
C LYS A 105 15.76 -14.88 -13.59
N LEU A 106 15.05 -14.36 -12.60
CA LEU A 106 13.93 -13.43 -12.83
C LEU A 106 14.43 -12.03 -13.20
N VAL A 107 15.55 -11.58 -12.61
CA VAL A 107 16.21 -10.32 -13.01
C VAL A 107 16.63 -10.40 -14.49
N GLU A 108 17.25 -11.50 -14.91
CA GLU A 108 17.61 -11.78 -16.32
C GLU A 108 16.40 -11.72 -17.26
N ILE A 109 15.27 -12.31 -16.86
CA ILE A 109 14.02 -12.34 -17.65
C ILE A 109 13.35 -10.96 -17.72
N LEU A 110 13.36 -10.19 -16.63
CA LEU A 110 12.69 -8.89 -16.52
C LEU A 110 13.50 -7.72 -17.11
N PHE A 111 14.84 -7.84 -17.12
CA PHE A 111 15.76 -6.81 -17.60
C PHE A 111 15.43 -6.24 -19.00
N PRO A 112 15.21 -7.05 -20.06
CA PRO A 112 14.91 -6.52 -21.39
C PRO A 112 13.53 -5.84 -21.51
N PHE A 113 12.63 -6.00 -20.52
CA PHE A 113 11.29 -5.38 -20.52
C PHE A 113 11.18 -4.17 -19.57
N THR A 114 12.17 -3.92 -18.73
CA THR A 114 12.10 -2.88 -17.69
C THR A 114 12.90 -1.64 -18.07
N SER A 115 12.26 -0.48 -17.99
CA SER A 115 12.90 0.83 -18.18
C SER A 115 13.93 1.11 -17.10
N ARG A 116 15.03 1.80 -17.45
CA ARG A 116 16.11 2.12 -16.53
C ARG A 116 15.61 2.87 -15.30
N ILE A 117 15.96 2.34 -14.12
CA ILE A 117 15.65 2.96 -12.83
C ILE A 117 16.82 3.87 -12.43
N HIS A 118 16.59 5.18 -12.39
CA HIS A 118 17.63 6.18 -12.13
C HIS A 118 18.31 6.03 -10.75
N ALA A 119 17.62 5.45 -9.77
CA ALA A 119 18.18 5.17 -8.45
C ALA A 119 19.29 4.08 -8.49
N VAL A 120 19.32 3.23 -9.53
CA VAL A 120 20.33 2.19 -9.73
C VAL A 120 21.46 2.74 -10.61
N PRO A 121 22.66 3.02 -10.06
CA PRO A 121 23.71 3.70 -10.83
C PRO A 121 24.24 2.84 -11.98
N ASN A 122 24.48 1.56 -11.70
CA ASN A 122 24.90 0.55 -12.67
C ASN A 122 23.69 -0.23 -13.19
N TRP A 123 23.15 0.15 -14.34
CA TRP A 123 22.02 -0.54 -14.98
C TRP A 123 22.48 -1.78 -15.77
N SER A 124 22.88 -2.80 -15.01
CA SER A 124 23.17 -4.16 -15.49
C SER A 124 22.56 -5.17 -14.51
N ILE A 125 22.42 -6.43 -14.91
CA ILE A 125 21.86 -7.49 -14.06
C ILE A 125 22.61 -7.56 -12.71
N ASP A 126 23.95 -7.57 -12.74
CA ASP A 126 24.75 -7.58 -11.51
C ASP A 126 24.73 -6.25 -10.76
N GLY A 127 24.62 -5.11 -11.47
CA GLY A 127 24.46 -3.80 -10.84
C GLY A 127 23.15 -3.64 -10.07
N ILE A 128 22.05 -4.14 -10.61
CA ILE A 128 20.72 -4.19 -9.95
C ILE A 128 20.77 -5.13 -8.74
N ILE A 129 21.36 -6.33 -8.88
CA ILE A 129 21.53 -7.29 -7.78
C ILE A 129 22.43 -6.72 -6.66
N ALA A 130 23.51 -6.02 -7.01
CA ALA A 130 24.39 -5.37 -6.05
C ALA A 130 23.69 -4.21 -5.33
N TYR A 131 22.92 -3.39 -6.06
CA TYR A 131 22.12 -2.32 -5.49
C TYR A 131 21.12 -2.83 -4.46
N ALA A 132 20.33 -3.86 -4.79
CA ALA A 132 19.36 -4.49 -3.89
C ALA A 132 19.99 -5.11 -2.62
N LYS A 133 21.22 -5.63 -2.72
CA LYS A 133 21.99 -6.07 -1.55
C LYS A 133 22.45 -4.90 -0.66
N SER A 134 22.81 -3.77 -1.28
CA SER A 134 23.30 -2.57 -0.59
C SER A 134 22.20 -1.76 0.11
N SER A 135 20.95 -1.82 -0.37
CA SER A 135 19.79 -1.23 0.31
C SER A 135 19.42 -2.04 1.55
N ASN A 136 19.38 -3.37 1.43
CA ASN A 136 19.01 -4.29 2.52
C ASN A 136 20.03 -4.30 3.67
N SER A 137 21.32 -4.08 3.41
CA SER A 137 22.35 -3.98 4.47
C SER A 137 22.25 -2.70 5.31
N LYS A 138 21.80 -1.57 4.74
CA LYS A 138 21.55 -0.33 5.50
C LYS A 138 20.38 -0.45 6.48
N GLY A 139 19.40 -1.32 6.19
CA GLY A 139 18.27 -1.59 7.07
C GLY A 139 18.64 -2.35 8.36
N LYS A 140 19.77 -3.06 8.40
CA LYS A 140 20.16 -3.91 9.55
C LYS A 140 21.04 -3.23 10.60
N VAL A 141 21.63 -2.08 10.31
CA VAL A 141 22.57 -1.39 11.22
C VAL A 141 21.84 -0.49 12.24
N ASN A 142 20.58 -0.11 11.97
CA ASN A 142 19.87 0.92 12.74
C ASN A 142 19.02 0.39 13.92
N GLN A 143 19.34 -0.78 14.50
CA GLN A 143 18.54 -1.40 15.57
C GLN A 143 19.37 -1.91 16.78
N SER A 144 20.70 -1.73 16.83
CA SER A 144 21.54 -2.34 17.87
C SER A 144 22.63 -1.46 18.50
N ASP A 145 22.64 -0.14 18.29
CA ASP A 145 23.60 0.79 18.94
C ASP A 145 22.90 2.00 19.57
N LYS A 146 22.18 1.74 20.66
CA LYS A 146 21.80 2.74 21.66
C LYS A 146 21.84 2.12 23.06
N ASP A 147 23.06 1.91 23.57
CA ASP A 147 23.38 2.06 25.00
C ASP A 147 24.88 1.86 25.25
N SER A 148 25.65 2.95 25.21
CA SER A 148 26.98 3.02 25.85
C SER A 148 27.44 4.48 26.06
N LYS A 149 27.25 4.94 27.30
CA LYS A 149 28.10 5.90 28.06
C LYS A 149 28.77 7.07 27.31
N VAL A 150 28.47 8.29 27.75
CA VAL A 150 29.43 9.11 28.54
C VAL A 150 28.66 9.87 29.63
N GLN A 151 29.26 10.01 30.81
CA GLN A 151 28.74 10.73 31.98
C GLN A 151 29.77 11.79 32.40
N LEU A 152 29.33 12.95 32.93
CA LEU A 152 30.15 14.03 33.53
C LEU A 152 31.08 14.74 32.49
N LYS A 153 31.42 16.04 32.51
CA LYS A 153 31.33 17.20 33.45
C LYS A 153 31.65 18.49 32.63
N GLN A 154 31.39 19.75 33.01
CA GLN A 154 30.72 20.38 34.16
C GLN A 154 30.18 21.80 33.73
N HIS A 155 29.70 22.61 34.67
CA HIS A 155 29.26 24.02 34.56
C HIS A 155 30.18 25.01 33.82
N THR A 156 29.59 26.03 33.17
CA THR A 156 29.57 27.42 33.72
C THR A 156 28.67 28.35 32.89
N GLU A 157 27.58 28.84 33.49
CA GLU A 157 26.87 30.03 33.01
C GLU A 157 27.37 31.26 33.78
N LYS A 158 27.70 32.33 33.06
CA LYS A 158 27.56 33.72 33.53
C LYS A 158 27.44 34.66 32.35
N THR A 159 26.41 35.51 32.38
CA THR A 159 26.04 36.48 31.36
C THR A 159 26.87 37.77 31.45
N VAL A 160 27.12 38.43 30.30
CA VAL A 160 26.70 39.82 29.98
C VAL A 160 27.56 40.41 28.84
N LYS A 161 26.88 40.68 27.70
CA LYS A 161 27.04 41.76 26.70
C LYS A 161 28.43 42.39 26.45
N LYS A 162 28.83 42.41 25.17
CA LYS A 162 28.87 43.66 24.35
C LYS A 162 28.93 43.38 22.85
N GLN A 163 28.62 44.40 22.05
CA GLN A 163 28.60 44.40 20.59
C GLN A 163 30.01 44.43 19.99
N ASP A 164 30.20 43.92 18.79
CA ASP A 164 30.69 44.73 17.66
C ASP A 164 30.55 44.03 16.30
N ALA A 165 30.68 44.79 15.21
CA ALA A 165 30.41 44.37 13.85
C ALA A 165 31.54 43.52 13.23
N GLY A 166 31.18 42.54 12.40
CA GLY A 166 32.12 41.77 11.59
C GLY A 166 31.42 40.80 10.66
N ALA A 167 31.60 40.96 9.35
CA ALA A 167 30.98 40.10 8.35
C ALA A 167 31.53 38.66 8.42
N SER A 168 30.64 37.67 8.53
CA SER A 168 30.98 36.26 8.41
C SER A 168 29.93 35.51 7.55
N LYS A 169 30.40 34.44 6.90
CA LYS A 169 29.68 33.72 5.83
C LYS A 169 28.47 32.95 6.39
N PRO A 170 27.43 32.68 5.56
CA PRO A 170 26.32 31.83 6.00
C PRO A 170 26.84 30.43 6.33
N TYR A 171 26.55 29.98 7.55
CA TYR A 171 26.72 28.58 7.93
C TYR A 171 25.70 27.72 7.16
N PRO A 172 26.07 26.49 6.75
CA PRO A 172 25.10 25.58 6.16
C PRO A 172 24.03 25.22 7.19
N GLU A 173 22.76 25.35 6.82
CA GLU A 173 21.64 24.91 7.66
C GLU A 173 21.76 23.40 7.93
N ASP A 174 21.72 23.00 9.20
CA ASP A 174 21.72 21.60 9.59
C ASP A 174 20.51 20.90 8.96
N LYS A 175 20.76 19.95 8.06
CA LYS A 175 19.71 19.14 7.44
C LYS A 175 18.89 18.45 8.54
N PRO A 176 17.58 18.71 8.66
CA PRO A 176 16.74 18.04 9.64
C PRO A 176 16.83 16.52 9.45
N CYS A 177 16.96 15.77 10.55
CA CYS A 177 16.90 14.32 10.52
C CYS A 177 15.55 13.88 9.91
N ASP A 178 15.53 12.78 9.15
CA ASP A 178 14.30 12.29 8.48
C ASP A 178 13.13 12.11 9.46
N LYS A 179 13.41 11.80 10.74
CA LYS A 179 12.42 11.72 11.82
C LYS A 179 11.81 13.09 12.16
N ASP A 180 12.62 14.13 12.22
CA ASP A 180 12.19 15.50 12.51
C ASP A 180 11.42 16.08 11.31
N ARG A 181 11.89 15.79 10.08
CA ARG A 181 11.18 16.14 8.85
C ARG A 181 9.82 15.44 8.77
N LYS A 182 9.72 14.14 9.07
CA LYS A 182 8.44 13.43 9.14
C LYS A 182 7.49 14.05 10.16
N ALA A 183 7.99 14.39 11.35
CA ALA A 183 7.19 15.03 12.39
C ALA A 183 6.64 16.41 11.93
N GLN A 184 7.48 17.21 11.27
CA GLN A 184 7.09 18.49 10.68
C GLN A 184 5.99 18.32 9.60
N LEU A 185 6.15 17.37 8.69
CA LEU A 185 5.18 17.07 7.63
C LEU A 185 3.84 16.59 8.21
N LYS A 186 3.87 15.70 9.21
CA LYS A 186 2.67 15.22 9.91
C LYS A 186 1.91 16.36 10.60
N LEU A 187 2.64 17.31 11.19
CA LEU A 187 2.08 18.53 11.79
C LEU A 187 1.49 19.48 10.72
N GLN A 188 2.19 19.68 9.60
CA GLN A 188 1.69 20.50 8.48
C GLN A 188 0.41 19.90 7.87
N GLY A 189 0.36 18.58 7.68
CA GLY A 189 -0.85 17.88 7.25
C GLY A 189 -2.01 18.04 8.25
N GLY A 190 -1.72 18.00 9.55
CA GLY A 190 -2.73 18.28 10.60
C GLY A 190 -3.33 19.68 10.50
N LYS A 191 -2.47 20.71 10.37
CA LYS A 191 -2.91 22.10 10.18
C LYS A 191 -3.70 22.31 8.88
N ALA A 192 -3.34 21.62 7.80
CA ALA A 192 -4.09 21.65 6.55
C ALA A 192 -5.48 21.00 6.70
N VAL A 193 -5.59 19.89 7.46
CA VAL A 193 -6.89 19.30 7.84
C VAL A 193 -7.74 20.28 8.66
N GLU A 194 -7.16 20.96 9.65
CA GLU A 194 -7.85 21.99 10.45
C GLU A 194 -8.35 23.16 9.58
N ALA A 195 -7.60 23.52 8.54
CA ALA A 195 -7.98 24.50 7.53
C ALA A 195 -8.97 24.00 6.45
N ASN A 196 -9.42 22.74 6.53
CA ASN A 196 -10.20 22.03 5.49
C ASN A 196 -9.51 21.88 4.12
N ASP A 197 -8.20 22.13 4.01
CA ASP A 197 -7.42 21.79 2.82
C ASP A 197 -6.98 20.32 2.87
N TYR A 198 -7.94 19.43 2.61
CA TYR A 198 -7.70 17.98 2.52
C TYR A 198 -6.73 17.62 1.39
N SER A 199 -6.63 18.45 0.34
CA SER A 199 -5.74 18.23 -0.81
C SER A 199 -4.27 18.53 -0.47
N GLY A 200 -4.00 19.62 0.25
CA GLY A 200 -2.69 19.96 0.79
C GLY A 200 -2.28 19.03 1.93
N ALA A 201 -3.23 18.69 2.81
CA ALA A 201 -3.00 17.69 3.86
C ALA A 201 -2.52 16.35 3.29
N LEU A 202 -3.18 15.86 2.25
CA LEU A 202 -2.81 14.62 1.57
C LEU A 202 -1.37 14.69 1.00
N LYS A 203 -0.95 15.81 0.40
CA LYS A 203 0.43 16.00 -0.09
C LYS A 203 1.46 15.87 1.03
N PHE A 204 1.24 16.53 2.17
CA PHE A 204 2.12 16.42 3.34
C PHE A 204 2.16 14.99 3.91
N TYR A 205 1.02 14.30 3.96
CA TYR A 205 0.98 12.91 4.43
C TYR A 205 1.63 11.93 3.45
N ILE A 206 1.56 12.16 2.13
CA ILE A 206 2.31 11.38 1.13
C ILE A 206 3.82 11.57 1.32
N GLU A 207 4.30 12.82 1.47
CA GLU A 207 5.73 13.08 1.74
C GLU A 207 6.18 12.43 3.05
N ALA A 208 5.35 12.46 4.10
CA ALA A 208 5.64 11.80 5.37
C ALA A 208 5.69 10.26 5.26
N VAL A 209 4.83 9.64 4.45
CA VAL A 209 4.84 8.18 4.18
C VAL A 209 6.09 7.77 3.41
N ASN A 210 6.58 8.60 2.50
CA ASN A 210 7.83 8.33 1.77
C ASN A 210 9.07 8.31 2.69
N LEU A 211 9.02 8.97 3.85
CA LEU A 211 10.08 8.93 4.87
C LEU A 211 9.93 7.74 5.84
N ASP A 212 8.70 7.31 6.12
CA ASP A 212 8.40 6.17 6.99
C ASP A 212 7.08 5.50 6.57
N PRO A 213 7.13 4.45 5.73
CA PRO A 213 5.96 3.72 5.28
C PRO A 213 5.36 2.81 6.37
N THR A 214 5.88 2.83 7.60
CA THR A 214 5.39 1.99 8.72
C THR A 214 4.49 2.73 9.70
N ASP A 215 4.40 4.07 9.62
CA ASP A 215 3.54 4.87 10.51
C ASP A 215 2.06 4.78 10.08
N ALA A 216 1.36 3.78 10.65
CA ALA A 216 -0.08 3.55 10.44
C ALA A 216 -0.97 4.81 10.63
N VAL A 217 -0.54 5.79 11.44
CA VAL A 217 -1.30 7.03 11.65
C VAL A 217 -1.36 7.86 10.36
N LEU A 218 -0.30 7.84 9.55
CA LEU A 218 -0.28 8.56 8.27
C LEU A 218 -1.33 7.97 7.31
N TYR A 219 -1.42 6.65 7.20
CA TYR A 219 -2.44 5.97 6.39
C TYR A 219 -3.86 6.26 6.88
N SER A 220 -4.10 6.28 8.20
CA SER A 220 -5.39 6.69 8.79
C SER A 220 -5.78 8.14 8.46
N ASN A 221 -4.79 9.02 8.34
CA ASN A 221 -4.98 10.44 7.98
C ASN A 221 -5.14 10.64 6.47
N LYS A 222 -4.39 9.91 5.62
CA LYS A 222 -4.62 9.87 4.16
C LYS A 222 -6.02 9.39 3.84
N SER A 223 -6.44 8.28 4.46
CA SER A 223 -7.81 7.75 4.34
C SER A 223 -8.87 8.79 4.68
N PHE A 224 -8.67 9.57 5.76
CA PHE A 224 -9.56 10.67 6.12
C PHE A 224 -9.65 11.77 5.05
N CYS A 225 -8.51 12.18 4.48
CA CYS A 225 -8.48 13.20 3.44
C CYS A 225 -9.27 12.72 2.20
N HIS A 226 -9.05 11.49 1.75
CA HIS A 226 -9.81 10.89 0.65
C HIS A 226 -11.33 10.84 0.94
N LEU A 227 -11.75 10.44 2.14
CA LEU A 227 -13.17 10.47 2.54
C LEU A 227 -13.77 11.88 2.42
N LYS A 228 -13.03 12.90 2.84
CA LYS A 228 -13.46 14.31 2.78
C LYS A 228 -13.49 14.88 1.37
N MET A 229 -12.74 14.29 0.44
CA MET A 229 -12.77 14.63 -1.00
C MET A 229 -13.76 13.75 -1.80
N GLY A 230 -14.44 12.79 -1.16
CA GLY A 230 -15.38 11.87 -1.82
C GLY A 230 -14.72 10.66 -2.50
N GLU A 231 -13.40 10.51 -2.39
CA GLU A 231 -12.57 9.47 -3.02
C GLU A 231 -12.64 8.15 -2.22
N ALA A 232 -13.84 7.59 -2.10
CA ALA A 232 -14.12 6.50 -1.17
C ALA A 232 -13.32 5.20 -1.43
N GLN A 233 -12.97 4.91 -2.70
CA GLN A 233 -12.08 3.77 -3.03
C GLN A 233 -10.66 3.99 -2.49
N ASP A 234 -10.12 5.20 -2.58
CA ASP A 234 -8.78 5.52 -2.11
C ASP A 234 -8.72 5.55 -0.59
N ALA A 235 -9.78 6.10 0.04
CA ALA A 235 -9.99 5.99 1.47
C ALA A 235 -9.96 4.54 1.97
N LEU A 236 -10.58 3.60 1.23
CA LEU A 236 -10.60 2.19 1.55
C LEU A 236 -9.20 1.55 1.43
N ARG A 237 -8.45 1.85 0.37
CA ARG A 237 -7.06 1.37 0.18
C ARG A 237 -6.16 1.80 1.34
N GLU A 238 -6.20 3.07 1.70
CA GLU A 238 -5.42 3.63 2.82
C GLU A 238 -5.85 3.06 4.18
N ALA A 239 -7.15 2.82 4.40
CA ALA A 239 -7.64 2.19 5.63
C ALA A 239 -7.19 0.73 5.77
N ILE A 240 -7.17 -0.04 4.67
CA ILE A 240 -6.65 -1.41 4.65
C ILE A 240 -5.14 -1.42 4.96
N ALA A 241 -4.37 -0.49 4.40
CA ALA A 241 -2.95 -0.34 4.72
C ALA A 241 -2.72 0.02 6.20
N CYS A 242 -3.54 0.92 6.77
CA CYS A 242 -3.52 1.24 8.20
C CYS A 242 -3.75 0.01 9.09
N ILE A 243 -4.76 -0.83 8.77
CA ILE A 243 -5.05 -2.06 9.51
C ILE A 243 -3.89 -3.05 9.37
N ARG A 244 -3.33 -3.22 8.18
CA ARG A 244 -2.17 -4.12 7.93
C ARG A 244 -0.95 -3.74 8.76
N LEU A 245 -0.69 -2.45 8.97
CA LEU A 245 0.42 -1.95 9.78
C LEU A 245 0.16 -1.99 11.28
N ARG A 246 -1.10 -1.84 11.72
CA ARG A 246 -1.46 -1.91 13.14
C ARG A 246 -2.84 -2.58 13.33
N PRO A 247 -2.92 -3.93 13.34
CA PRO A 247 -4.17 -4.67 13.42
C PRO A 247 -4.96 -4.44 14.71
N GLU A 248 -4.30 -4.07 15.81
CA GLU A 248 -4.97 -3.80 17.09
C GLU A 248 -5.55 -2.37 17.18
N TRP A 249 -5.42 -1.54 16.14
CA TRP A 249 -5.85 -0.14 16.20
C TRP A 249 -7.20 0.08 15.51
N THR A 250 -8.23 0.13 16.35
CA THR A 250 -9.64 0.43 16.05
C THR A 250 -9.85 1.50 14.98
N LYS A 251 -9.05 2.58 14.99
CA LYS A 251 -9.19 3.69 14.03
C LYS A 251 -8.99 3.28 12.56
N GLY A 252 -8.21 2.23 12.28
CA GLY A 252 -8.11 1.66 10.93
C GLY A 252 -9.44 1.03 10.45
N TYR A 253 -10.09 0.26 11.32
CA TYR A 253 -11.40 -0.36 11.07
C TYR A 253 -12.50 0.68 10.91
N TYR A 254 -12.50 1.72 11.74
CA TYR A 254 -13.42 2.85 11.60
C TYR A 254 -13.31 3.50 10.21
N ARG A 255 -12.09 3.84 9.78
CA ARG A 255 -11.83 4.41 8.44
C ARG A 255 -12.29 3.48 7.32
N LYS A 256 -12.03 2.18 7.44
CA LYS A 256 -12.47 1.16 6.48
C LYS A 256 -14.00 1.09 6.38
N GLY A 257 -14.69 1.06 7.52
CA GLY A 257 -16.15 1.02 7.56
C GLY A 257 -16.78 2.26 6.93
N VAL A 258 -16.29 3.46 7.24
CA VAL A 258 -16.80 4.71 6.65
C VAL A 258 -16.55 4.76 5.13
N ALA A 259 -15.41 4.27 4.63
CA ALA A 259 -15.17 4.16 3.20
C ALA A 259 -16.16 3.21 2.51
N LEU A 260 -16.42 2.04 3.10
CA LEU A 260 -17.38 1.08 2.58
C LEU A 260 -18.84 1.59 2.64
N MET A 261 -19.19 2.39 3.65
CA MET A 261 -20.47 3.11 3.70
C MET A 261 -20.62 4.08 2.52
N SER A 262 -19.58 4.86 2.22
CA SER A 262 -19.57 5.78 1.06
C SER A 262 -19.66 5.04 -0.28
N LEU A 263 -19.12 3.81 -0.36
CA LEU A 263 -19.24 2.92 -1.52
C LEU A 263 -20.56 2.15 -1.60
N LYS A 264 -21.45 2.28 -0.59
CA LYS A 264 -22.68 1.51 -0.42
C LYS A 264 -22.46 -0.01 -0.24
N GLU A 265 -21.24 -0.42 0.15
CA GLU A 265 -20.87 -1.80 0.45
C GLU A 265 -21.25 -2.16 1.89
N TYR A 266 -22.52 -1.94 2.25
CA TYR A 266 -23.02 -1.94 3.65
C TYR A 266 -22.68 -3.22 4.42
N LYS A 267 -22.67 -4.39 3.76
CA LYS A 267 -22.27 -5.66 4.38
C LYS A 267 -20.84 -5.63 4.91
N GLN A 268 -19.91 -5.21 4.06
CA GLN A 268 -18.50 -5.14 4.42
C GLN A 268 -18.23 -4.00 5.40
N ALA A 269 -19.02 -2.92 5.37
CA ALA A 269 -18.98 -1.88 6.38
C ALA A 269 -19.35 -2.42 7.76
N CYS A 270 -20.45 -3.19 7.88
CA CYS A 270 -20.81 -3.90 9.11
C CYS A 270 -19.67 -4.82 9.59
N ASP A 271 -19.09 -5.63 8.71
CA ASP A 271 -17.97 -6.53 9.05
C ASP A 271 -16.75 -5.75 9.56
N ALA A 272 -16.43 -4.59 8.94
CA ALA A 272 -15.32 -3.74 9.34
C ALA A 272 -15.55 -3.08 10.71
N PHE A 273 -16.72 -2.48 10.95
CA PHE A 273 -17.04 -1.88 12.24
C PHE A 273 -17.12 -2.94 13.35
N MET A 274 -17.77 -4.09 13.09
CA MET A 274 -17.83 -5.23 14.02
C MET A 274 -16.43 -5.74 14.40
N ALA A 275 -15.48 -5.79 13.46
CA ALA A 275 -14.11 -6.17 13.77
C ALA A 275 -13.42 -5.16 14.71
N GLY A 276 -13.70 -3.87 14.58
CA GLY A 276 -13.18 -2.87 15.51
C GLY A 276 -13.90 -2.88 16.88
N VAL A 277 -15.22 -3.10 16.94
CA VAL A 277 -15.97 -3.23 18.21
C VAL A 277 -15.47 -4.43 19.03
N LYS A 278 -14.96 -5.48 18.38
CA LYS A 278 -14.31 -6.61 19.06
C LYS A 278 -12.97 -6.25 19.70
N LEU A 279 -12.25 -5.24 19.17
CA LEU A 279 -11.00 -4.74 19.73
C LEU A 279 -11.24 -3.75 20.87
N ASP A 280 -12.24 -2.90 20.74
CA ASP A 280 -12.67 -1.93 21.76
C ASP A 280 -14.20 -1.94 21.88
N PRO A 281 -14.76 -2.78 22.76
CA PRO A 281 -16.19 -2.82 23.01
C PRO A 281 -16.74 -1.54 23.66
N THR A 282 -15.88 -0.66 24.19
CA THR A 282 -16.29 0.61 24.83
C THR A 282 -16.40 1.78 23.83
N ASN A 283 -16.11 1.54 22.54
CA ASN A 283 -16.10 2.56 21.51
C ASN A 283 -17.52 2.91 21.00
N GLU A 284 -18.18 3.86 21.67
CA GLU A 284 -19.55 4.29 21.31
C GLU A 284 -19.67 4.75 19.84
N ASP A 285 -18.74 5.59 19.35
CA ASP A 285 -18.68 6.05 17.94
C ASP A 285 -18.71 4.89 16.95
N MET A 286 -18.04 3.78 17.28
CA MET A 286 -17.93 2.62 16.42
C MET A 286 -19.13 1.67 16.51
N GLN A 287 -19.72 1.54 17.71
CA GLN A 287 -21.01 0.86 17.87
C GLN A 287 -22.10 1.59 17.07
N GLN A 288 -22.15 2.92 17.17
CA GLN A 288 -23.07 3.77 16.42
C GLN A 288 -22.89 3.59 14.90
N ALA A 289 -21.65 3.69 14.40
CA ALA A 289 -21.35 3.48 12.98
C ALA A 289 -21.69 2.05 12.48
N PHE A 290 -21.55 1.03 13.33
CA PHE A 290 -22.01 -0.33 13.04
C PHE A 290 -23.54 -0.38 12.86
N TRP A 291 -24.30 0.25 13.76
CA TRP A 291 -25.76 0.29 13.68
C TRP A 291 -26.25 1.05 12.45
N GLU A 292 -25.63 2.18 12.11
CA GLU A 292 -25.92 2.95 10.89
C GLU A 292 -25.69 2.10 9.63
N ALA A 293 -24.61 1.32 9.57
CA ALA A 293 -24.35 0.39 8.48
C ALA A 293 -25.39 -0.73 8.38
N ALA A 294 -25.79 -1.30 9.53
CA ALA A 294 -26.80 -2.36 9.60
C ALA A 294 -28.19 -1.85 9.19
N GLU A 295 -28.52 -0.60 9.52
CA GLU A 295 -29.79 0.02 9.13
C GLU A 295 -29.82 0.38 7.64
N ALA A 296 -28.72 0.90 7.10
CA ALA A 296 -28.58 1.14 5.66
C ALA A 296 -28.69 -0.15 4.84
N MET A 297 -28.06 -1.25 5.29
CA MET A 297 -28.24 -2.59 4.70
C MET A 297 -29.72 -3.01 4.68
N LYS A 298 -30.44 -2.87 5.80
CA LYS A 298 -31.87 -3.25 5.89
C LYS A 298 -32.71 -2.46 4.89
N LYS A 299 -32.49 -1.15 4.79
CA LYS A 299 -33.21 -0.24 3.88
C LYS A 299 -33.06 -0.66 2.41
N VAL A 300 -31.83 -1.01 1.99
CA VAL A 300 -31.58 -1.54 0.62
C VAL A 300 -32.29 -2.87 0.40
N HIS A 301 -32.16 -3.83 1.31
CA HIS A 301 -32.80 -5.14 1.18
C HIS A 301 -34.34 -5.06 1.14
N SER A 302 -34.95 -4.13 1.88
CA SER A 302 -36.40 -3.86 1.77
C SER A 302 -36.77 -3.23 0.42
N ALA A 303 -35.97 -2.30 -0.10
CA ALA A 303 -36.25 -1.68 -1.40
C ALA A 303 -36.15 -2.69 -2.55
N GLU A 304 -35.11 -3.54 -2.56
CA GLU A 304 -34.96 -4.63 -3.54
C GLU A 304 -36.15 -5.60 -3.52
N LYS A 305 -36.65 -5.96 -2.33
CA LYS A 305 -37.84 -6.80 -2.18
C LYS A 305 -39.12 -6.12 -2.69
N SER A 306 -39.29 -4.83 -2.44
CA SER A 306 -40.45 -4.10 -2.94
C SER A 306 -40.43 -3.98 -4.47
N VAL A 307 -39.27 -3.72 -5.08
CA VAL A 307 -39.14 -3.69 -6.55
C VAL A 307 -39.51 -5.05 -7.15
N ASN A 308 -38.95 -6.14 -6.63
CA ASN A 308 -39.21 -7.51 -7.11
C ASN A 308 -40.61 -8.07 -6.77
N SER A 309 -41.55 -7.24 -6.29
CA SER A 309 -42.93 -7.64 -5.96
C SER A 309 -43.99 -6.99 -6.86
N PHE A 310 -43.57 -6.24 -7.89
CA PHE A 310 -44.43 -5.63 -8.90
C PHE A 310 -44.20 -6.16 -10.33
N ASP A 311 -43.28 -7.12 -10.52
CA ASP A 311 -43.05 -7.90 -11.74
C ASP A 311 -43.63 -9.33 -11.60
#